data_AF-A0ABC8R1U4-F1
#
_entry.id   AF-A0ABC8R1U4-F1
#
_cell.length_a   1.000
_cell.length_b   1.000
_cell.length_c   1.000
_cell.angle_alpha   90.00
_cell.angle_beta   90.00
_cell.angle_gamma   90.00
#
_symmetry.space_group_name_H-M   'P 1'
#
loop_
_entity.id
_entity.type
_entity.pdbx_description
1 polymer ?
#
loop_
_entity_poly.entity_id
_entity_poly.type
_entity_poly.pdbx_seq_one_letter_code
_entity_poly.pdbx_strand_id
1 'polypeptide(L)'
;MASGWGITGNKGRCYDFWMDFSECMSRCREPKDCSLLREDYLECLHHAKEYQRRNRVYKEEQRQIRAASQKAKGEGRDGRQRVFGCANDPNACLDREKNPWGGTTCCFQKFCRDTTSDPNNCGTCGHACGFGLVCCDGKCVDIRNDPQHCGACFEECPGENRCSYAMCDYGG
;
A
#
# COMPACT_ATOMS: atom_id res chain seq x y z
N MET A 1 18.11 -12.87 -31.43
CA MET A 1 18.50 -13.70 -32.59
C MET A 1 19.60 -12.97 -33.33
N ALA A 2 20.79 -13.56 -33.39
CA ALA A 2 22.00 -12.98 -33.97
C ALA A 2 22.18 -13.34 -35.47
N SER A 3 21.06 -13.52 -36.17
CA SER A 3 21.01 -13.86 -37.59
C SER A 3 20.25 -12.74 -38.28
N GLY A 4 20.86 -12.08 -39.26
CA GLY A 4 20.40 -10.84 -39.88
C GLY A 4 18.99 -10.82 -40.52
N TRP A 5 18.25 -11.92 -40.45
CA TRP A 5 16.89 -12.03 -40.97
C TRP A 5 15.88 -11.96 -39.82
N GLY A 6 14.91 -11.06 -39.97
CA GLY A 6 13.78 -10.94 -39.06
C GLY A 6 12.84 -12.14 -39.17
N ILE A 7 11.97 -12.32 -38.17
CA ILE A 7 10.99 -13.43 -38.09
C ILE A 7 10.05 -13.47 -39.31
N THR A 8 9.90 -12.33 -40.00
CA THR A 8 9.06 -12.15 -41.19
C THR A 8 9.81 -12.33 -42.52
N GLY A 9 11.08 -12.75 -42.50
CA GLY A 9 11.89 -12.91 -43.71
C GLY A 9 12.42 -11.59 -44.30
N ASN A 10 12.14 -10.46 -43.66
CA ASN A 10 12.71 -9.16 -44.02
C ASN A 10 14.02 -8.88 -43.26
N LYS A 11 14.82 -7.93 -43.74
CA LYS A 11 16.01 -7.43 -43.03
C LYS A 11 15.63 -7.08 -41.57
N GLY A 12 16.38 -7.62 -40.61
CA GLY A 12 16.16 -7.34 -39.19
C GLY A 12 16.45 -5.88 -38.80
N ARG A 13 15.93 -5.42 -37.66
CA ARG A 13 16.08 -4.04 -37.17
C ARG A 13 17.52 -3.53 -37.14
N CYS A 14 18.47 -4.40 -36.83
CA CYS A 14 19.90 -4.07 -36.71
C CYS A 14 20.74 -4.69 -37.84
N TYR A 15 20.10 -5.03 -38.97
CA TYR A 15 20.77 -5.71 -40.08
C TYR A 15 21.85 -4.84 -40.73
N ASP A 16 21.58 -3.56 -40.95
CA ASP A 16 22.55 -2.69 -41.62
C ASP A 16 23.78 -2.44 -40.74
N PHE A 17 23.59 -2.22 -39.42
CA PHE A 17 24.70 -2.16 -38.45
C PHE A 17 25.52 -3.45 -38.38
N TRP A 18 24.88 -4.61 -38.53
CA TRP A 18 25.58 -5.90 -38.60
C TRP A 18 26.39 -6.02 -39.89
N MET A 19 25.86 -5.56 -41.03
CA MET A 19 26.55 -5.55 -42.30
C MET A 19 27.82 -4.70 -42.22
N ASP A 20 27.73 -3.48 -41.70
CA ASP A 20 28.88 -2.57 -41.55
C ASP A 20 29.96 -3.17 -40.63
N PHE A 21 29.56 -3.76 -39.50
CA PHE A 21 30.47 -4.47 -38.60
C PHE A 21 31.14 -5.66 -39.29
N SER A 22 30.38 -6.47 -40.02
CA SER A 22 30.89 -7.66 -40.72
C SER A 22 31.85 -7.30 -41.87
N GLU A 23 31.57 -6.21 -42.58
CA GLU A 23 32.45 -5.70 -43.64
C GLU A 23 33.76 -5.19 -43.06
N CYS A 24 33.72 -4.44 -41.96
CA CYS A 24 34.92 -4.00 -41.26
C CYS A 24 35.75 -5.20 -40.76
N MET A 25 35.11 -6.18 -40.12
CA MET A 25 35.77 -7.39 -39.62
C MET A 25 36.40 -8.24 -40.74
N SER A 26 35.85 -8.18 -41.96
CA SER A 26 36.40 -8.89 -43.13
C SER A 26 37.68 -8.26 -43.68
N ARG A 27 37.92 -6.98 -43.40
CA ARG A 27 39.05 -6.20 -43.94
C ARG A 27 40.09 -5.78 -42.89
N CYS A 28 39.76 -5.86 -41.59
CA CYS A 28 40.67 -5.46 -40.52
C CYS A 28 41.73 -6.53 -40.19
N ARG A 29 42.89 -6.09 -39.67
CA ARG A 29 43.91 -6.98 -39.12
C ARG A 29 43.66 -7.32 -37.65
N GLU A 30 43.13 -6.37 -36.89
CA GLU A 30 42.83 -6.55 -35.46
C GLU A 30 41.35 -6.28 -35.16
N PRO A 31 40.69 -7.14 -34.35
CA PRO A 31 39.27 -6.95 -33.98
C PRO A 31 38.95 -5.64 -33.26
N LYS A 32 39.98 -4.99 -32.69
CA LYS A 32 39.83 -3.70 -31.98
C LYS A 32 39.57 -2.54 -32.95
N ASP A 33 40.01 -2.64 -34.20
CA ASP A 33 39.83 -1.58 -35.20
C ASP A 33 38.34 -1.37 -35.54
N CYS A 34 37.52 -2.42 -35.37
CA CYS A 34 36.08 -2.39 -35.62
C CYS A 34 35.24 -2.28 -34.33
N SER A 35 35.82 -1.87 -33.20
CA SER A 35 35.13 -1.84 -31.91
C SER A 35 33.97 -0.85 -31.88
N LEU A 36 34.08 0.28 -32.59
CA LEU A 36 33.03 1.30 -32.66
C LEU A 36 31.78 0.75 -33.37
N LEU A 37 31.96 0.09 -34.52
CA LEU A 37 30.85 -0.56 -35.26
C LEU A 37 30.23 -1.69 -34.44
N ARG A 38 31.03 -2.40 -33.64
CA ARG A 38 30.53 -3.41 -32.70
C ARG A 38 29.68 -2.78 -31.60
N GLU A 39 30.07 -1.62 -31.07
CA GLU A 39 29.29 -0.89 -30.07
C GLU A 39 27.96 -0.41 -30.64
N ASP A 40 27.94 0.10 -31.88
CA ASP A 40 26.72 0.55 -32.53
C ASP A 40 25.75 -0.61 -32.80
N TYR A 41 26.27 -1.76 -33.25
CA TYR A 41 25.46 -2.97 -33.40
C TYR A 41 24.88 -3.46 -32.05
N LEU A 42 25.68 -3.46 -30.98
CA LEU A 42 25.24 -3.86 -29.64
C LEU A 42 24.28 -2.83 -29.01
N GLU A 43 24.45 -1.56 -29.32
CA GLU A 43 23.51 -0.50 -28.94
C GLU A 43 22.16 -0.74 -29.61
N CYS A 44 22.13 -1.00 -30.92
CA CYS A 44 20.88 -1.30 -31.62
C CYS A 44 20.18 -2.56 -31.07
N LEU A 45 20.93 -3.59 -30.69
CA LEU A 45 20.36 -4.83 -30.16
C LEU A 45 19.79 -4.68 -28.74
N HIS A 46 20.49 -3.93 -27.88
CA HIS A 46 20.20 -3.92 -26.44
C HIS A 46 19.68 -2.58 -25.93
N HIS A 47 19.74 -1.53 -26.74
CA HIS A 47 19.34 -0.15 -26.42
C HIS A 47 19.84 0.32 -25.05
N ALA A 48 21.02 -0.16 -24.62
CA ALA A 48 21.50 0.04 -23.25
C ALA A 48 21.77 1.52 -22.96
N LYS A 49 22.33 2.24 -23.94
CA LYS A 49 22.61 3.68 -23.85
C LYS A 49 21.29 4.47 -23.86
N GLU A 50 20.33 4.11 -24.71
CA GLU A 50 19.02 4.75 -24.76
C GLU A 50 18.19 4.52 -23.47
N TYR A 51 18.19 3.29 -22.94
CA TYR A 51 17.53 2.98 -21.66
C TYR A 51 18.16 3.75 -20.49
N GLN A 52 19.49 3.85 -20.46
CA GLN A 52 20.19 4.66 -19.46
C GLN A 52 19.83 6.14 -19.54
N ARG A 53 19.74 6.70 -20.76
CA ARG A 53 19.32 8.09 -20.98
C ARG A 53 17.89 8.32 -20.51
N ARG A 54 16.95 7.46 -20.90
CA ARG A 54 15.54 7.52 -20.46
C ARG A 54 15.41 7.42 -18.93
N ASN A 55 16.18 6.54 -18.31
CA ASN A 55 16.15 6.36 -16.85
C ASN A 55 16.68 7.58 -16.09
N ARG A 56 17.64 8.32 -16.65
CA ARG A 56 18.10 9.59 -16.06
C ARG A 56 16.97 10.62 -16.04
N VAL A 57 16.26 10.78 -17.16
CA VAL A 57 15.10 11.68 -17.27
C VAL A 57 13.99 11.26 -16.29
N TYR A 58 13.61 9.98 -16.28
CA TYR A 58 12.60 9.48 -15.35
C TYR A 58 12.99 9.68 -13.88
N LYS A 59 14.27 9.50 -13.54
CA LYS A 59 14.77 9.70 -12.17
C LYS A 59 14.71 11.18 -11.76
N GLU A 60 14.97 12.09 -12.68
CA GLU A 60 14.84 13.54 -12.45
C GLU A 60 13.38 13.96 -12.27
N GLU A 61 12.49 13.47 -13.13
CA GLU A 61 11.04 13.69 -13.00
C GLU A 61 10.54 13.18 -11.64
N GLN A 62 10.92 11.97 -11.24
CA GLN A 62 10.57 11.41 -9.92
C GLN A 62 11.12 12.26 -8.76
N ARG A 63 12.31 12.84 -8.89
CA ARG A 63 12.87 13.77 -7.88
C ARG A 63 12.04 15.04 -7.79
N GLN A 64 11.63 15.60 -8.93
CA GLN A 64 10.81 16.81 -8.98
C GLN A 64 9.42 16.56 -8.38
N ILE A 65 8.76 15.45 -8.73
CA ILE A 65 7.47 15.04 -8.15
C ILE A 65 7.59 14.86 -6.64
N ARG A 66 8.64 14.19 -6.15
CA ARG A 66 8.87 14.01 -4.70
C ARG A 66 9.10 15.35 -4.00
N ALA A 67 9.92 16.24 -4.57
CA ALA A 67 10.16 17.56 -4.01
C ALA A 67 8.88 18.42 -4.00
N ALA A 68 8.07 18.37 -5.06
CA ALA A 68 6.78 19.04 -5.13
C ALA A 68 5.80 18.49 -4.06
N SER A 69 5.74 17.16 -3.90
CA SER A 69 4.91 16.53 -2.87
C SER A 69 5.34 16.88 -1.44
N GLN A 70 6.64 17.11 -1.21
CA GLN A 70 7.18 17.55 0.08
C GLN A 70 6.86 19.03 0.34
N LYS A 71 6.93 19.89 -0.68
CA LYS A 71 6.52 21.30 -0.59
C LYS A 71 5.02 21.43 -0.31
N ALA A 72 4.18 20.66 -0.99
CA ALA A 72 2.74 20.60 -0.73
C ALA A 72 2.41 20.12 0.71
N LYS A 73 3.25 19.26 1.30
CA LYS A 73 3.14 18.85 2.72
C LYS A 73 3.68 19.89 3.70
N GLY A 74 4.47 20.86 3.24
CA GLY A 74 5.07 21.94 4.04
C GLY A 74 4.15 23.16 4.21
N GLU A 75 3.31 23.46 3.23
CA GLU A 75 2.39 24.62 3.27
C GLU A 75 1.02 24.32 3.92
N GLY A 76 0.77 23.06 4.31
CA GLY A 76 -0.43 22.62 5.04
C GLY A 76 -0.17 22.12 6.47
N ARG A 77 0.87 22.64 7.14
CA ARG A 77 1.25 22.20 8.50
C ARG A 77 1.56 23.35 9.46
N ASP A 78 0.75 24.41 9.44
CA ASP A 78 0.45 25.17 10.67
C ASP A 78 -0.88 24.70 11.25
N GLY A 79 -0.88 23.41 11.63
CA GLY A 79 -2.08 22.68 12.02
C GLY A 79 -1.76 21.34 12.67
N ARG A 80 -0.52 21.16 13.15
CA ARG A 80 -0.32 20.29 14.30
C ARG A 80 -0.91 21.05 15.50
N GLN A 81 -2.24 21.12 15.56
CA GLN A 81 -2.88 20.91 16.84
C GLN A 81 -2.18 19.66 17.35
N ARG A 82 -1.31 19.82 18.36
CA ARG A 82 -0.80 18.68 19.12
C ARG A 82 -2.03 17.82 19.32
N VAL A 83 -2.02 16.56 18.89
CA VAL A 83 -3.12 15.65 19.23
C VAL A 83 -3.28 15.85 20.72
N PHE A 84 -4.34 16.57 21.11
CA PHE A 84 -4.51 17.05 22.47
C PHE A 84 -4.95 15.76 23.13
N GLY A 85 -3.95 14.98 23.54
CA GLY A 85 -4.21 13.82 24.35
C GLY A 85 -5.03 14.31 25.52
N CYS A 86 -5.94 13.48 25.98
CA CYS A 86 -6.80 13.78 27.11
C CYS A 86 -6.06 13.84 28.46
N ALA A 87 -4.73 14.00 28.43
CA ALA A 87 -3.82 14.07 29.57
C ALA A 87 -4.18 15.20 30.54
N ASN A 88 -4.45 16.38 29.97
CA ASN A 88 -4.70 17.59 30.73
C ASN A 88 -6.20 17.91 30.83
N ASP A 89 -7.01 17.35 29.94
CA ASP A 89 -8.46 17.53 29.92
C ASP A 89 -9.14 16.25 29.41
N PRO A 90 -9.73 15.44 30.30
CA PRO A 90 -10.50 14.27 29.91
C PRO A 90 -11.70 14.58 29.03
N ASN A 91 -12.27 15.80 29.13
CA ASN A 91 -13.41 16.21 28.30
C ASN A 91 -13.03 16.44 26.84
N ALA A 92 -11.74 16.52 26.52
CA ALA A 92 -11.26 16.55 25.14
C ALA A 92 -11.75 15.35 24.31
N CYS A 93 -12.05 14.21 24.95
CA CYS A 93 -12.62 13.04 24.27
C CYS A 93 -14.10 13.19 23.91
N LEU A 94 -14.84 14.01 24.67
CA LEU A 94 -16.27 14.26 24.47
C LEU A 94 -16.52 15.38 23.45
N ASP A 95 -15.51 16.22 23.22
CA ASP A 95 -15.56 17.33 22.28
C ASP A 95 -15.43 16.81 20.84
N ARG A 96 -16.54 16.80 20.09
CA ARG A 96 -16.57 16.34 18.69
C ARG A 96 -15.81 17.25 17.72
N GLU A 97 -15.59 18.52 18.06
CA GLU A 97 -14.78 19.41 17.23
C GLU A 97 -13.30 19.09 17.36
N LYS A 98 -12.85 18.70 18.56
CA LYS A 98 -11.45 18.35 18.84
C LYS A 98 -11.12 16.87 18.64
N ASN A 99 -12.09 15.98 18.80
CA ASN A 99 -11.96 14.53 18.63
C ASN A 99 -12.90 14.00 17.52
N PRO A 100 -12.55 14.20 16.23
CA PRO A 100 -13.36 13.71 15.12
C PRO A 100 -13.31 12.18 14.96
N TRP A 101 -12.39 11.47 15.65
CA TRP A 101 -12.25 10.02 15.58
C TRP A 101 -13.17 9.26 16.56
N GLY A 102 -13.87 9.97 17.45
CA GLY A 102 -14.75 9.37 18.44
C GLY A 102 -14.02 8.77 19.65
N GLY A 103 -14.79 8.14 20.54
CA GLY A 103 -14.30 7.62 21.81
C GLY A 103 -14.44 8.63 22.95
N THR A 104 -15.23 8.26 23.95
CA THR A 104 -15.59 9.13 25.08
C THR A 104 -14.65 8.97 26.27
N THR A 105 -13.88 7.87 26.34
CA THR A 105 -13.05 7.52 27.48
C THR A 105 -11.60 7.90 27.25
N CYS A 106 -11.01 8.64 28.19
CA CYS A 106 -9.59 8.94 28.19
C CYS A 106 -8.77 7.75 28.72
N CYS A 107 -8.08 7.04 27.83
CA CYS A 107 -7.21 5.94 28.20
C CYS A 107 -5.75 6.38 28.31
N PHE A 108 -5.09 5.89 29.37
CA PHE A 108 -3.66 6.11 29.64
C PHE A 108 -3.24 7.59 29.63
N GLN A 109 -4.17 8.49 29.99
CA GLN A 109 -3.98 9.95 29.98
C GLN A 109 -3.46 10.46 28.63
N LYS A 110 -3.81 9.81 27.52
CA LYS A 110 -3.17 10.11 26.24
C LYS A 110 -4.08 9.94 25.04
N PHE A 111 -4.93 8.94 25.04
CA PHE A 111 -5.74 8.61 23.86
C PHE A 111 -7.20 8.45 24.24
N CYS A 112 -8.08 9.07 23.45
CA CYS A 112 -9.51 8.83 23.53
C CYS A 112 -9.83 7.48 22.87
N ARG A 113 -10.56 6.63 23.58
CA ARG A 113 -11.02 5.32 23.11
C ARG A 113 -12.49 5.16 23.41
N ASP A 114 -13.17 4.44 22.53
CA ASP A 114 -14.54 4.05 22.74
C ASP A 114 -14.57 2.71 23.46
N THR A 115 -14.76 2.74 24.78
CA THR A 115 -14.81 1.52 25.56
C THR A 115 -16.07 0.69 25.29
N THR A 116 -17.03 1.20 24.52
CA THR A 116 -18.25 0.47 24.18
C THR A 116 -18.11 -0.42 22.94
N SER A 117 -17.14 -0.11 22.07
CA SER A 117 -16.98 -0.76 20.76
C SER A 117 -15.54 -1.16 20.41
N ASP A 118 -14.52 -0.64 21.10
CA ASP A 118 -13.11 -0.97 20.86
C ASP A 118 -12.76 -2.35 21.47
N PRO A 119 -12.43 -3.37 20.64
CA PRO A 119 -12.07 -4.69 21.14
C PRO A 119 -10.80 -4.71 21.99
N ASN A 120 -9.96 -3.69 21.95
CA ASN A 120 -8.73 -3.61 22.77
C ASN A 120 -8.94 -2.85 24.08
N ASN A 121 -10.09 -2.19 24.27
CA ASN A 121 -10.39 -1.35 25.42
C ASN A 121 -11.85 -1.56 25.88
N CYS A 122 -12.35 -2.78 25.79
CA CYS A 122 -13.77 -3.06 26.00
C CYS A 122 -14.17 -2.93 27.47
N GLY A 123 -15.13 -2.08 27.77
CA GLY A 123 -15.59 -1.76 29.13
C GLY A 123 -14.62 -0.88 29.93
N THR A 124 -13.32 -1.09 29.78
CA THR A 124 -12.27 -0.29 30.42
C THR A 124 -10.98 -0.27 29.60
N CYS A 125 -10.13 0.73 29.86
CA CYS A 125 -8.87 0.91 29.16
C CYS A 125 -7.94 -0.29 29.33
N GLY A 126 -7.39 -0.78 28.22
CA GLY A 126 -6.49 -1.93 28.18
C GLY A 126 -7.14 -3.29 28.37
N HIS A 127 -8.47 -3.36 28.49
CA HIS A 127 -9.19 -4.63 28.51
C HIS A 127 -9.46 -5.11 27.09
N ALA A 128 -8.55 -5.92 26.56
CA ALA A 128 -8.72 -6.54 25.26
C ALA A 128 -9.64 -7.77 25.36
N CYS A 129 -10.59 -7.86 24.43
CA CYS A 129 -11.41 -9.03 24.26
C CYS A 129 -10.57 -10.23 23.81
N GLY A 130 -10.99 -11.43 24.23
CA GLY A 130 -10.41 -12.68 23.78
C GLY A 130 -10.50 -12.85 22.26
N PHE A 131 -9.65 -13.72 21.71
CA PHE A 131 -9.63 -13.97 20.27
C PHE A 131 -11.01 -14.40 19.77
N GLY A 132 -11.49 -13.73 18.70
CA GLY A 132 -12.79 -14.01 18.09
C GLY A 132 -13.99 -13.35 18.77
N LEU A 133 -13.79 -12.65 19.89
CA LEU A 133 -14.84 -11.87 20.55
C LEU A 133 -14.88 -10.43 20.04
N VAL A 134 -16.06 -9.84 20.06
CA VAL A 134 -16.32 -8.45 19.68
C VAL A 134 -16.75 -7.65 20.91
N CYS A 135 -16.40 -6.37 20.97
CA CYS A 135 -16.88 -5.49 22.03
C CYS A 135 -18.28 -4.96 21.70
N CYS A 136 -19.26 -5.34 22.50
CA CYS A 136 -20.64 -4.88 22.42
C CYS A 136 -21.01 -4.19 23.73
N ASP A 137 -21.15 -2.86 23.70
CA ASP A 137 -21.48 -2.01 24.86
C ASP A 137 -20.63 -2.32 26.09
N GLY A 138 -19.33 -2.41 25.85
CA GLY A 138 -18.33 -2.62 26.91
C GLY A 138 -18.23 -4.05 27.43
N LYS A 139 -18.89 -5.01 26.76
CA LYS A 139 -18.75 -6.45 27.05
C LYS A 139 -18.17 -7.17 25.85
N CYS A 140 -17.25 -8.08 26.12
CA CYS A 140 -16.74 -8.97 25.09
C CYS A 140 -17.73 -10.10 24.85
N VAL A 141 -18.26 -10.17 23.64
CA VAL A 141 -19.33 -11.09 23.24
C VAL A 141 -18.89 -11.95 22.05
N ASP A 142 -19.32 -13.22 22.04
CA ASP A 142 -19.12 -14.12 20.91
C ASP A 142 -20.30 -14.03 19.94
N ILE A 143 -20.18 -13.16 18.94
CA ILE A 143 -21.24 -12.96 17.94
C ILE A 143 -21.51 -14.20 17.06
N ARG A 144 -20.72 -15.27 17.19
CA ARG A 144 -20.88 -16.49 16.39
C ARG A 144 -21.85 -17.48 17.02
N ASN A 145 -21.97 -17.45 18.33
CA ASN A 145 -22.72 -18.45 19.09
C ASN A 145 -23.64 -17.85 20.16
N ASP A 146 -23.51 -16.55 20.46
CA ASP A 146 -24.40 -15.87 21.40
C ASP A 146 -25.74 -15.55 20.74
N PRO A 147 -26.87 -16.12 21.20
CA PRO A 147 -28.20 -15.84 20.65
C PRO A 147 -28.65 -14.40 20.74
N GLN A 148 -28.11 -13.61 21.67
CA GLN A 148 -28.49 -12.22 21.90
C GLN A 148 -27.65 -11.23 21.07
N HIS A 149 -26.61 -11.72 20.39
CA HIS A 149 -25.66 -10.93 19.61
C HIS A 149 -25.23 -11.67 18.32
N CYS A 150 -26.14 -12.40 17.70
CA CYS A 150 -25.83 -13.30 16.61
C CYS A 150 -25.58 -12.53 15.30
N GLY A 151 -24.35 -12.59 14.78
CA GLY A 151 -23.97 -11.84 13.56
C GLY A 151 -23.46 -10.43 13.84
N ALA A 152 -24.09 -9.71 14.76
CA ALA A 152 -23.63 -8.41 15.23
C ALA A 152 -24.10 -8.11 16.66
N CYS A 153 -23.59 -7.03 17.25
CA CYS A 153 -24.04 -6.60 18.57
C CYS A 153 -25.54 -6.32 18.58
N PHE A 154 -26.26 -6.91 19.54
CA PHE A 154 -27.70 -6.71 19.78
C PHE A 154 -28.62 -7.29 18.70
N GLU A 155 -28.09 -8.17 17.85
CA GLU A 155 -28.89 -8.95 16.93
C GLU A 155 -29.35 -10.24 17.62
N GLU A 156 -30.54 -10.19 18.23
CA GLU A 156 -31.15 -11.35 18.88
C GLU A 156 -31.84 -12.25 17.85
N CYS A 157 -31.65 -13.56 17.97
CA CYS A 157 -32.29 -14.53 17.10
C CYS A 157 -33.78 -14.71 17.42
N PRO A 158 -34.70 -14.49 16.46
CA PRO A 158 -36.10 -14.77 16.71
C PRO A 158 -36.36 -16.28 16.79
N GLY A 159 -37.31 -16.71 17.63
CA GLY A 159 -37.69 -18.13 17.76
C GLY A 159 -36.98 -18.86 18.91
N GLU A 160 -36.34 -20.00 18.63
CA GLU A 160 -35.71 -20.86 19.65
C GLU A 160 -34.37 -20.33 20.20
N ASN A 161 -33.99 -19.08 19.90
CA ASN A 161 -32.76 -18.44 20.38
C ASN A 161 -31.50 -19.28 20.13
N ARG A 162 -31.36 -19.82 18.92
CA ARG A 162 -30.17 -20.60 18.53
C ARG A 162 -29.32 -19.82 17.53
N CYS A 163 -28.11 -19.47 17.96
CA CYS A 163 -27.09 -18.87 17.10
C CYS A 163 -26.01 -19.90 16.77
N SER A 164 -25.69 -20.05 15.49
CA SER A 164 -24.56 -20.88 15.06
C SER A 164 -23.87 -20.26 13.86
N TYR A 165 -22.54 -20.17 13.92
CA TYR A 165 -21.72 -19.55 12.88
C TYR A 165 -22.18 -18.13 12.50
N ALA A 166 -22.62 -17.36 13.50
CA ALA A 166 -23.10 -15.98 13.35
C ALA A 166 -24.40 -15.85 12.53
N MET A 167 -25.21 -16.92 12.50
CA MET A 167 -26.53 -16.95 11.89
C MET A 167 -27.55 -17.58 12.84
N CYS A 168 -28.76 -17.05 12.83
CA CYS A 168 -29.87 -17.62 13.57
C CYS A 168 -30.37 -18.87 12.88
N ASP A 169 -30.57 -19.93 13.66
CA ASP A 169 -31.29 -21.09 13.15
C ASP A 169 -32.79 -20.76 13.12
N TYR A 170 -33.40 -20.99 11.96
CA TYR A 170 -34.82 -20.76 11.74
C TYR A 170 -35.60 -22.08 11.63
N GLY A 171 -34.92 -23.23 11.72
CA GLY A 171 -35.51 -24.55 11.65
C GLY A 171 -35.38 -25.31 12.98
N GLY A 172 -36.52 -25.67 13.57
CA GLY A 172 -36.63 -26.72 14.57
C GLY A 172 -36.71 -28.11 13.93
#